data_AF-A0A4Q2LMI4-F1
#
_entry.id   AF-A0A4Q2LMI4-F1
#
_cell.length_a   1.000
_cell.length_b   1.000
_cell.length_c   1.000
_cell.angle_alpha   90.00
_cell.angle_beta   90.00
_cell.angle_gamma   90.00
#
_symmetry.space_group_name_H-M   'P 1'
#
loop_
_entity.id
_entity.type
_entity.pdbx_description
1 polymer ?
#
loop_
_entity_poly.entity_id
_entity_poly.type
_entity_poly.pdbx_seq_one_letter_code
_entity_poly.pdbx_strand_id
1 'polypeptide(L)'
;MQCLYSKAVPTNYSVDNGPNFIAAGDFNNDHIEDIAVVNYNSCNIFILLGGQNGMQPVLSPGNGRKLVSAAVDDFNGDGKLDLAVAI
;
A
#
# COMPACT_ATOMS: atom_id res chain seq x y z
N MET A 1 12.66 11.77 -36.75
CA MET A 1 12.45 11.86 -35.28
C MET A 1 11.63 10.64 -34.87
N GLN A 2 12.28 9.61 -34.33
CA GLN A 2 11.57 8.46 -33.77
C GLN A 2 11.22 8.80 -32.32
N CYS A 3 9.93 8.80 -31.99
CA CYS A 3 9.48 8.75 -30.61
C CYS A 3 9.87 7.38 -30.05
N LEU A 4 10.90 7.33 -29.21
CA LEU A 4 11.28 6.13 -28.48
C LEU A 4 10.20 5.86 -27.44
N TYR A 5 9.30 4.91 -27.72
CA TYR A 5 8.36 4.38 -26.75
C TYR A 5 9.16 3.45 -25.84
N SER A 6 9.66 3.94 -24.70
CA SER A 6 10.22 3.03 -23.70
C SER A 6 9.05 2.28 -23.08
N LYS A 7 8.93 0.99 -23.41
CA LYS A 7 7.96 0.13 -22.76
C LYS A 7 8.45 -0.06 -21.32
N ALA A 8 7.80 0.60 -20.36
CA ALA A 8 8.04 0.32 -18.96
C ALA A 8 7.75 -1.16 -18.69
N VAL A 9 8.71 -1.86 -18.09
CA VAL A 9 8.54 -3.24 -17.65
C VAL A 9 7.87 -3.19 -16.28
N PRO A 10 6.72 -3.87 -16.07
CA PRO A 10 6.11 -3.92 -14.75
C PRO A 10 7.07 -4.48 -13.71
N THR A 11 7.22 -3.76 -12.61
CA THR A 11 7.95 -4.25 -11.43
C THR A 11 6.95 -4.94 -10.51
N ASN A 12 7.28 -6.16 -10.08
CA ASN A 12 6.45 -6.89 -9.12
C ASN A 12 6.98 -6.69 -7.71
N TYR A 13 6.07 -6.42 -6.77
CA TYR A 13 6.37 -6.30 -5.35
C TYR A 13 5.65 -7.42 -4.60
N SER A 14 6.40 -8.22 -3.85
CA SER A 14 5.80 -9.25 -3.01
C SER A 14 5.20 -8.62 -1.76
N VAL A 15 3.95 -8.95 -1.49
CA VAL A 15 3.14 -8.40 -0.37
C VAL A 15 2.52 -9.53 0.44
N ASP A 16 3.12 -10.72 0.40
CA ASP A 16 2.63 -11.93 1.07
C ASP A 16 1.27 -12.43 0.51
N ASN A 17 0.57 -13.28 1.28
CA ASN A 17 -0.50 -14.14 0.79
C ASN A 17 -1.90 -13.58 1.01
N GLY A 18 -2.73 -13.70 -0.03
CA GLY A 18 -4.15 -13.37 0.02
C GLY A 18 -4.44 -11.89 0.17
N PRO A 19 -3.90 -11.00 -0.69
CA PRO A 19 -4.32 -9.61 -0.73
C PRO A 19 -5.82 -9.55 -1.03
N ASN A 20 -6.56 -8.84 -0.19
CA ASN A 20 -8.02 -8.70 -0.30
C ASN A 20 -8.44 -7.25 -0.53
N PHE A 21 -7.64 -6.30 -0.07
CA PHE A 21 -7.90 -4.88 -0.24
C PHE A 21 -6.63 -4.12 -0.63
N ILE A 22 -6.79 -3.11 -1.47
CA ILE A 22 -5.74 -2.18 -1.90
C ILE A 22 -6.28 -0.75 -1.86
N ALA A 23 -5.43 0.20 -1.46
CA ALA A 23 -5.70 1.63 -1.56
C ALA A 23 -4.41 2.38 -1.94
N ALA A 24 -4.56 3.47 -2.68
CA ALA A 24 -3.48 4.41 -2.97
C ALA A 24 -3.65 5.68 -2.13
N GLY A 25 -2.54 6.27 -1.72
CA GLY A 25 -2.53 7.48 -0.90
C GLY A 25 -1.13 7.78 -0.37
N ASP A 26 -0.88 9.01 0.08
CA ASP A 26 0.37 9.39 0.74
C ASP A 26 0.29 9.01 2.23
N PHE A 27 0.81 7.82 2.58
CA PHE A 27 0.72 7.27 3.94
C PHE A 27 1.90 7.69 4.82
N ASN A 28 2.98 8.23 4.24
CA ASN A 28 4.16 8.68 4.97
C ASN A 28 4.34 10.22 4.98
N ASN A 29 3.45 10.95 4.31
CA ASN A 29 3.42 12.41 4.18
C ASN A 29 4.67 13.00 3.49
N ASP A 30 5.17 12.31 2.46
CA ASP A 30 6.30 12.76 1.64
C ASP A 30 5.87 13.37 0.28
N HIS A 31 4.56 13.47 0.04
CA HIS A 31 3.92 13.94 -1.20
C HIS A 31 4.13 13.02 -2.41
N ILE A 32 4.50 11.76 -2.18
CA ILE A 32 4.56 10.70 -3.18
C ILE A 32 3.45 9.69 -2.89
N GLU A 33 2.80 9.21 -3.94
CA GLU A 33 1.72 8.24 -3.78
C GLU A 33 2.27 6.86 -3.39
N ASP A 34 1.80 6.36 -2.25
CA ASP A 34 2.09 5.02 -1.74
C ASP A 34 0.91 4.07 -2.04
N ILE A 35 1.09 2.79 -1.71
CA ILE A 35 0.02 1.78 -1.81
C ILE A 35 -0.09 1.00 -0.50
N ALA A 36 -1.28 0.98 0.10
CA ALA A 36 -1.61 0.05 1.18
C ALA A 36 -2.20 -1.25 0.60
N VAL A 37 -1.69 -2.39 1.07
CA VAL A 37 -2.21 -3.73 0.75
C VAL A 37 -2.55 -4.45 2.04
N VAL A 38 -3.80 -4.90 2.16
CA VAL A 38 -4.31 -5.61 3.33
C VAL A 38 -4.50 -7.08 2.96
N ASN A 39 -3.80 -7.96 3.69
CA ASN A 39 -3.79 -9.38 3.42
C ASN A 39 -4.69 -10.16 4.38
N TYR A 40 -5.66 -10.85 3.81
CA TYR A 40 -6.64 -11.65 4.55
C TYR A 40 -6.03 -12.94 5.09
N ASN A 41 -5.20 -13.64 4.30
CA ASN A 41 -4.64 -14.93 4.70
C ASN A 41 -3.45 -14.80 5.65
N SER A 42 -2.47 -13.95 5.31
CA SER A 42 -1.30 -13.71 6.17
C SER A 42 -1.58 -12.81 7.37
N CYS A 43 -2.78 -12.22 7.47
CA CYS A 43 -3.20 -11.38 8.58
C CYS A 43 -2.22 -10.22 8.84
N ASN A 44 -1.75 -9.57 7.77
CA ASN A 44 -0.81 -8.46 7.82
C ASN A 44 -1.15 -7.38 6.78
N ILE A 45 -0.47 -6.24 6.90
CA ILE A 45 -0.63 -5.11 6.00
C ILE A 45 0.76 -4.77 5.46
N PHE A 46 0.85 -4.49 4.16
CA PHE A 46 2.02 -3.86 3.56
C PHE A 46 1.68 -2.44 3.17
N ILE A 47 2.56 -1.49 3.48
CA ILE A 47 2.58 -0.17 2.83
C ILE A 47 3.76 -0.18 1.87
N LEU A 48 3.49 -0.07 0.58
CA LEU A 48 4.50 0.07 -0.46
C LEU A 48 4.76 1.56 -0.62
N LEU A 49 5.83 2.04 0.02
CA LEU A 49 6.21 3.44 -0.01
C LEU A 49 6.74 3.82 -1.39
N GLY A 50 6.17 4.86 -1.98
CA GLY A 50 6.60 5.44 -3.24
C GLY A 50 7.98 6.08 -3.14
N GLY A 51 8.64 6.21 -4.29
CA GLY A 51 9.95 6.83 -4.35
C GLY A 51 10.51 6.92 -5.76
N GLN A 52 11.62 7.65 -5.91
CA GLN A 52 12.28 7.87 -7.20
C GLN A 52 12.73 6.59 -7.90
N ASN A 53 12.95 5.51 -7.14
CA ASN A 53 13.40 4.21 -7.63
C ASN A 53 12.28 3.14 -7.63
N GLY A 54 11.02 3.56 -7.53
CA GLY A 54 9.86 2.69 -7.37
C GLY A 54 9.50 2.44 -5.91
N MET A 55 8.72 1.39 -5.67
CA MET A 55 8.12 1.13 -4.38
C MET A 55 9.06 0.41 -3.38
N GLN A 56 8.89 0.68 -2.09
CA GLN A 56 9.57 0.01 -0.98
C GLN A 56 8.54 -0.61 -0.03
N PRO A 57 8.42 -1.95 0.03
CA PRO A 57 7.45 -2.61 0.91
C PRO A 57 7.84 -2.48 2.38
N VAL A 58 6.92 -1.99 3.21
CA VAL A 58 7.01 -1.92 4.67
C VAL A 58 5.93 -2.80 5.28
N LEU A 59 6.34 -3.79 6.06
CA LEU A 59 5.43 -4.71 6.75
C LEU A 59 4.90 -4.08 8.04
N SER A 60 3.58 -4.03 8.16
CA SER A 60 2.88 -3.86 9.42
C SER A 60 2.28 -5.22 9.84
N PRO A 61 2.85 -5.88 10.86
CA PRO A 61 2.35 -7.17 11.31
C PRO A 61 0.95 -7.01 11.92
N GLY A 62 0.00 -7.85 11.51
CA GLY A 62 -1.31 -7.86 12.15
C GLY A 62 -1.31 -8.67 13.45
N ASN A 63 -2.47 -8.77 14.06
CA ASN A 63 -2.70 -9.41 15.36
C ASN A 63 -3.09 -10.90 15.26
N GLY A 64 -2.86 -11.53 14.09
CA GLY A 64 -3.24 -12.92 13.82
C GLY A 64 -4.74 -13.13 13.50
N ARG A 65 -5.54 -12.06 13.37
CA ARG A 65 -6.92 -12.13 12.90
C ARG A 65 -7.00 -11.72 11.44
N LYS A 66 -7.94 -12.35 10.73
CA LYS A 66 -8.13 -12.14 9.30
C LYS A 66 -8.67 -10.75 9.03
N LEU A 67 -8.01 -10.01 8.16
CA LEU A 67 -8.37 -8.64 7.79
C LEU A 67 -9.37 -8.69 6.64
N VAL A 68 -10.62 -8.26 6.87
CA VAL A 68 -11.74 -8.46 5.92
C VAL A 68 -12.00 -7.25 5.02
N SER A 69 -11.79 -6.04 5.52
CA SER A 69 -12.05 -4.79 4.81
C SER A 69 -11.20 -3.68 5.42
N ALA A 70 -10.99 -2.60 4.66
CA ALA A 70 -10.36 -1.40 5.19
C ALA A 70 -11.00 -0.12 4.64
N ALA A 71 -10.71 0.99 5.29
CA ALA A 71 -11.07 2.35 4.87
C ALA A 71 -9.86 3.27 5.07
N VAL A 72 -9.72 4.27 4.20
CA VAL A 72 -8.64 5.25 4.21
C VAL A 72 -9.23 6.65 4.25
N ASP A 73 -8.83 7.42 5.25
CA ASP A 73 -9.16 8.85 5.40
C ASP A 73 -8.28 9.44 6.50
N ASP A 74 -8.28 10.76 6.69
CA ASP A 74 -7.74 11.41 7.88
C ASP A 74 -8.77 11.31 9.02
N PHE A 75 -8.81 10.16 9.69
CA PHE A 75 -9.80 9.89 10.75
C PHE A 75 -9.53 10.68 12.03
N ASN A 76 -8.27 11.07 12.25
CA ASN A 76 -7.85 11.75 13.48
C ASN A 76 -7.68 13.28 13.33
N GLY A 77 -7.68 13.81 12.11
CA GLY A 77 -7.62 15.23 11.80
C GLY A 77 -6.22 15.84 11.84
N ASP A 78 -5.15 15.04 11.73
CA ASP A 78 -3.76 15.52 11.74
C ASP A 78 -3.20 15.85 10.35
N GLY A 79 -4.01 15.68 9.31
CA GLY A 79 -3.63 15.90 7.92
C GLY A 79 -2.86 14.75 7.29
N LYS A 80 -2.77 13.58 7.95
CA LYS A 80 -2.18 12.36 7.37
C LYS A 80 -3.24 11.31 7.15
N LEU A 81 -3.06 10.51 6.10
CA LEU A 81 -3.98 9.40 5.84
C LEU A 81 -3.82 8.31 6.89
N ASP A 82 -4.93 7.96 7.53
CA ASP A 82 -5.08 6.79 8.38
C ASP A 82 -5.60 5.58 7.57
N LEU A 83 -5.30 4.38 8.06
CA LEU A 83 -5.85 3.13 7.54
C LEU A 83 -6.61 2.41 8.67
N ALA A 84 -7.94 2.38 8.58
CA ALA A 84 -8.79 1.61 9.48
C ALA A 84 -9.07 0.23 8.90
N VAL A 85 -8.90 -0.85 9.69
CA VAL A 85 -9.06 -2.23 9.23
C VAL A 85 -10.06 -3.00 10.09
N ALA A 86 -11.01 -3.67 9.42
CA ALA A 86 -11.97 -4.57 10.03
C ALA A 86 -11.44 -6.01 10.08
N ILE A 87 -11.75 -6.72 11.17
CA ILE A 87 -11.34 -8.10 11.49
C ILE A 87 -12.53 -9.02 11.76
#